data_AF-A0A7R9AJJ8-F1
#
_entry.id   AF-A0A7R9AJJ8-F1
#
_cell.length_a   1.000
_cell.length_b   1.000
_cell.length_c   1.000
_cell.angle_alpha   90.00
_cell.angle_beta   90.00
_cell.angle_gamma   90.00
#
_symmetry.space_group_name_H-M   'P 1'
#
loop_
_entity.id
_entity.type
_entity.pdbx_description
1 polymer ?
#
loop_
_entity_poly.entity_id
_entity_poly.type
_entity_poly.pdbx_seq_one_letter_code
_entity_poly.pdbx_strand_id
1 'polypeptide(L)'
;MEKILKEELGTKTLKPTGQGGGGCINEGEAYHTDQGLVFVKRNAKSEALRMFEGEYESLKAMEATHTIRVPHPIKAIKNPKGGAVLVMEYLDMNGGSHHSSEL
;
A
#
# COMPACT_ATOMS: atom_id res chain seq x y z
N MET A 1 11.27 -2.45 -9.55
CA MET A 1 10.17 -1.87 -8.76
C MET A 1 10.57 -0.55 -8.13
N GLU A 2 11.67 -0.46 -7.37
CA GLU A 2 12.11 0.81 -6.75
C GLU A 2 12.19 1.99 -7.72
N LYS A 3 12.87 1.85 -8.88
CA LYS A 3 12.95 2.91 -9.89
C LYS A 3 11.58 3.40 -10.34
N ILE A 4 10.66 2.47 -10.61
CA ILE A 4 9.29 2.78 -11.03
C ILE A 4 8.54 3.50 -9.90
N LEU A 5 8.64 3.02 -8.66
CA LEU A 5 8.02 3.70 -7.52
C LEU A 5 8.55 5.13 -7.35
N LYS A 6 9.86 5.34 -7.50
CA LYS A 6 10.46 6.69 -7.45
C LYS A 6 9.93 7.60 -8.55
N GLU A 7 9.87 7.10 -9.79
CA GLU A 7 9.34 7.84 -10.94
C GLU A 7 7.84 8.15 -10.79
N GLU A 8 7.03 7.15 -10.45
CA GLU A 8 5.58 7.25 -10.34
C GLU A 8 5.10 8.12 -9.17
N LEU A 9 5.87 8.14 -8.07
CA LEU A 9 5.61 8.98 -6.91
C LEU A 9 6.33 10.33 -6.97
N GLY A 10 7.24 10.54 -7.93
CA GLY A 10 8.06 11.75 -7.99
C GLY A 10 8.99 11.93 -6.78
N THR A 11 9.42 10.83 -6.15
CA THR A 11 10.26 10.82 -4.95
C THR A 11 11.71 10.47 -5.27
N LYS A 12 12.66 11.12 -4.61
CA LYS A 12 14.09 10.81 -4.75
C LYS A 12 14.50 9.64 -3.84
N THR A 13 13.76 9.46 -2.75
CA THR A 13 14.05 8.47 -1.71
C THR A 13 12.92 7.47 -1.57
N LEU A 14 13.31 6.21 -1.34
CA LEU A 14 12.41 5.12 -1.07
C LEU A 14 13.17 4.13 -0.19
N LYS A 15 13.03 4.26 1.12
CA LYS A 15 13.75 3.42 2.10
C LYS A 15 12.75 2.58 2.89
N PRO A 16 12.88 1.25 2.93
CA PRO A 16 12.14 0.41 3.85
C PRO A 16 12.19 0.94 5.27
N THR A 17 11.04 0.97 5.94
CA THR A 17 10.94 1.27 7.38
C THR A 17 11.25 0.03 8.24
N GLY A 18 11.22 -1.17 7.65
CA GLY A 18 11.18 -2.44 8.36
C GLY A 18 9.80 -2.78 8.95
N GLN A 19 8.85 -1.83 8.91
CA GLN A 19 7.47 -2.05 9.30
C GLN A 19 6.71 -2.61 8.09
N GLY A 20 6.61 -3.94 8.06
CA GLY A 20 5.87 -4.69 7.06
C GLY A 20 4.66 -5.40 7.67
N GLY A 21 3.68 -5.67 6.83
CA GLY A 21 2.56 -6.54 7.11
C GLY A 21 2.35 -7.46 5.92
N GLY A 22 2.83 -8.69 6.00
CA GLY A 22 2.56 -9.71 5.00
C GLY A 22 1.18 -10.31 5.24
N GLY A 23 0.20 -9.96 4.41
CA GLY A 23 -1.04 -10.72 4.33
C GLY A 23 -0.81 -12.02 3.56
N CYS A 24 -1.66 -13.03 3.74
CA CYS A 24 -1.53 -14.30 3.02
C CYS A 24 -1.52 -14.14 1.48
N ILE A 25 -2.12 -13.06 0.97
CA ILE A 25 -2.29 -12.80 -0.47
C ILE A 25 -1.31 -11.76 -0.99
N ASN A 26 -1.05 -10.69 -0.22
CA ASN A 26 -0.26 -9.54 -0.63
C ASN A 26 0.84 -9.25 0.39
N GLU A 27 2.03 -8.93 -0.09
CA GLU A 27 3.10 -8.40 0.74
C GLU A 27 2.86 -6.90 0.96
N GLY A 28 2.98 -6.44 2.21
CA GLY A 28 2.84 -5.04 2.57
C GLY A 28 4.10 -4.53 3.26
N GLU A 29 4.57 -3.35 2.86
CA GLU A 29 5.75 -2.72 3.44
C GLU A 29 5.63 -1.19 3.43
N ALA A 30 5.98 -0.56 4.55
CA ALA A 30 6.04 0.89 4.65
C ALA A 30 7.42 1.42 4.23
N TYR A 31 7.42 2.56 3.54
CA TYR A 31 8.61 3.21 3.01
C TYR A 31 8.69 4.67 3.43
N HIS A 32 9.87 5.10 3.85
CA HIS A 32 10.24 6.51 3.93
C HIS A 32 10.52 7.06 2.52
N THR A 33 9.84 8.16 2.19
CA THR A 33 10.10 9.01 1.03
C THR A 33 10.44 10.43 1.46
N ASP A 34 10.89 11.28 0.55
CA ASP A 34 11.12 12.71 0.82
C ASP A 34 9.81 13.52 0.85
N GLN A 35 8.68 12.84 0.64
CA GLN A 35 7.32 13.41 0.70
C GLN A 35 6.49 12.85 1.87
N GLY A 36 7.09 11.99 2.71
CA GLY A 36 6.41 11.34 3.83
C GLY A 36 6.45 9.82 3.78
N LEU A 37 5.75 9.19 4.72
CA LEU A 37 5.60 7.73 4.78
C LEU A 37 4.51 7.26 3.83
N VAL A 38 4.79 6.19 3.09
CA VAL A 38 3.80 5.52 2.24
C VAL A 38 3.77 4.03 2.57
N PHE A 39 2.62 3.39 2.39
CA PHE A 39 2.48 1.95 2.47
C PHE A 39 2.32 1.36 1.06
N VAL A 40 3.06 0.29 0.77
CA VAL A 40 3.07 -0.36 -0.53
C VAL A 40 2.61 -1.81 -0.38
N LYS A 41 1.48 -2.15 -1.01
CA LYS A 41 1.04 -3.54 -1.23
C LYS A 41 1.62 -4.07 -2.54
N ARG A 42 2.04 -5.33 -2.56
CA ARG A 42 2.66 -5.99 -3.72
C ARG A 42 2.09 -7.38 -3.92
N ASN A 43 1.90 -7.75 -5.18
CA ASN A 43 1.50 -9.10 -5.56
C ASN A 43 2.11 -9.45 -6.92
N ALA A 44 2.70 -10.64 -7.04
CA ALA A 44 3.40 -11.11 -8.23
C ALA A 44 2.47 -11.76 -9.28
N LYS A 45 1.21 -12.05 -8.95
CA LYS A 45 0.25 -12.70 -9.87
C LYS A 45 -0.17 -11.78 -11.02
N SER A 46 -0.46 -12.34 -12.19
CA SER A 46 -0.82 -11.56 -13.40
C SER A 46 -2.03 -10.63 -13.20
N GLU A 47 -3.03 -11.08 -12.44
CA GLU A 47 -4.28 -10.33 -12.17
C GLU A 47 -4.14 -9.30 -11.04
N ALA A 48 -2.94 -9.14 -10.46
CA ALA A 48 -2.70 -8.22 -9.35
C ALA A 48 -3.07 -6.77 -9.70
N LEU A 49 -2.87 -6.35 -10.95
CA LEU A 49 -3.19 -4.98 -11.36
C LEU A 49 -4.70 -4.71 -11.24
N ARG A 50 -5.52 -5.59 -11.82
CA ARG A 50 -6.99 -5.48 -11.76
C ARG A 50 -7.49 -5.47 -10.31
N MET A 51 -6.90 -6.32 -9.46
CA MET A 51 -7.21 -6.35 -8.03
C MET A 51 -6.87 -5.01 -7.35
N PHE A 52 -5.68 -4.46 -7.59
CA PHE A 52 -5.25 -3.20 -6.98
C PHE A 52 -5.96 -1.96 -7.56
N GLU A 53 -6.37 -1.97 -8.83
CA GLU A 53 -7.24 -0.93 -9.41
C GLU A 53 -8.62 -0.93 -8.73
N GLY A 54 -9.18 -2.11 -8.48
CA GLY A 54 -10.43 -2.25 -7.74
C GLY A 54 -10.31 -1.74 -6.30
N GLU A 55 -9.22 -2.07 -5.60
CA GLU A 55 -8.95 -1.56 -4.26
C GLU A 55 -8.77 -0.03 -4.26
N TYR A 56 -8.01 0.50 -5.21
CA TYR A 56 -7.79 1.95 -5.39
C TYR A 56 -9.11 2.72 -5.54
N GLU A 57 -9.99 2.31 -6.45
CA GLU A 57 -11.27 2.99 -6.64
C GLU A 57 -12.23 2.79 -5.46
N SER A 58 -12.19 1.63 -4.79
CA SER A 58 -12.99 1.39 -3.58
C SER A 58 -12.57 2.31 -2.43
N LEU A 59 -11.26 2.50 -2.23
CA LEU A 59 -10.73 3.43 -1.22
C LEU A 59 -11.12 4.88 -1.53
N LYS A 60 -11.03 5.32 -2.80
CA LYS A 60 -11.50 6.65 -3.21
C LYS A 60 -12.98 6.85 -2.94
N ALA A 61 -13.79 5.84 -3.27
CA ALA A 61 -15.23 5.90 -3.04
C ALA A 61 -15.56 6.02 -1.54
N MET A 62 -14.88 5.25 -0.68
CA MET A 62 -15.04 5.34 0.77
C MET A 62 -14.50 6.65 1.36
N GLU A 63 -13.38 7.17 0.86
CA GLU A 63 -12.85 8.47 1.29
C GLU A 63 -13.83 9.60 0.98
N ALA A 64 -14.45 9.59 -0.20
CA ALA A 64 -15.40 10.59 -0.64
C ALA A 64 -16.68 10.67 0.21
N THR A 65 -17.06 9.61 0.92
CA THR A 65 -18.24 9.64 1.80
C THR A 65 -17.99 10.42 3.09
N HIS A 66 -16.72 10.61 3.49
CA HIS A 66 -16.34 11.20 4.77
C HIS A 66 -16.98 10.50 5.99
N THR A 67 -17.34 9.22 5.88
CA THR A 67 -18.02 8.48 6.96
C THR A 67 -17.05 7.76 7.89
N ILE A 68 -15.98 7.20 7.34
CA ILE A 68 -14.95 6.48 8.08
C ILE A 68 -13.56 6.86 7.57
N ARG A 69 -12.54 6.68 8.41
CA ARG A 69 -11.15 6.86 8.02
C ARG A 69 -10.68 5.65 7.22
N VAL A 70 -10.23 5.89 5.99
CA VAL A 70 -9.56 4.90 5.12
C VAL A 70 -8.17 5.44 4.74
N PRO A 71 -7.20 4.60 4.34
CA PRO A 71 -5.94 5.12 3.80
C PRO A 71 -6.17 5.82 2.47
N HIS A 72 -5.63 7.03 2.33
CA HIS A 72 -5.68 7.76 1.06
C HIS A 72 -4.95 6.97 -0.04
N PRO A 73 -5.63 6.54 -1.12
CA PRO A 73 -5.02 5.75 -2.18
C PRO A 73 -4.24 6.66 -3.14
N ILE A 74 -2.95 6.35 -3.37
CA ILE A 74 -2.07 7.19 -4.20
C ILE A 74 -2.03 6.67 -5.64
N LYS A 75 -1.67 5.39 -5.85
CA LYS A 75 -1.55 4.83 -7.20
C LYS A 75 -1.54 3.29 -7.24
N ALA A 76 -2.19 2.70 -8.24
CA ALA A 76 -1.98 1.32 -8.66
C ALA A 76 -1.02 1.28 -9.86
N ILE A 77 0.04 0.45 -9.77
CA ILE A 77 1.14 0.45 -10.74
C ILE A 77 1.43 -0.97 -11.19
N LYS A 78 1.45 -1.19 -12.51
CA LYS A 78 1.86 -2.46 -13.10
C LYS A 78 3.36 -2.65 -12.94
N ASN A 79 3.80 -3.85 -12.55
CA ASN A 79 5.21 -4.21 -12.59
C ASN A 79 5.55 -4.81 -13.96
N PRO A 80 6.46 -4.21 -14.75
CA PRO A 80 6.89 -4.78 -16.03
C PRO A 80 7.51 -6.18 -15.92
N LYS A 81 8.03 -6.53 -14.74
CA LYS A 81 8.59 -7.86 -14.44
C LYS A 81 7.53 -8.88 -13.98
N GLY A 82 6.25 -8.53 -13.99
CA GLY A 82 5.14 -9.37 -13.52
C GLY A 82 4.56 -8.89 -12.18
N GLY A 83 3.23 -8.99 -12.05
CA GLY A 83 2.50 -8.50 -10.89
C GLY A 83 2.20 -7.01 -10.93
N ALA A 84 1.80 -6.47 -9.77
CA ALA A 84 1.48 -5.06 -9.59
C ALA A 84 1.70 -4.63 -8.14
N VAL A 85 1.60 -3.32 -7.90
CA VAL A 85 1.67 -2.71 -6.57
C VAL A 85 0.56 -1.67 -6.39
N LEU A 86 0.09 -1.52 -5.15
CA LEU A 86 -0.77 -0.41 -4.73
C LEU A 86 0.00 0.42 -3.70
N VAL A 87 0.12 1.71 -3.95
CA VAL A 87 0.70 2.70 -3.04
C VAL A 87 -0.42 3.51 -2.42
N MET A 88 -0.36 3.68 -1.09
CA MET A 88 -1.34 4.44 -0.32
C MET A 88 -0.67 5.12 0.88
N GLU A 89 -1.41 5.99 1.55
CA GLU A 89 -1.05 6.58 2.84
C GLU A 89 -0.62 5.49 3.83
N TYR A 90 0.46 5.73 4.56
CA TYR A 90 0.81 4.92 5.71
C TYR A 90 -0.03 5.35 6.92
N LEU A 91 -0.72 4.40 7.54
CA LEU A 91 -1.48 4.64 8.76
C LEU A 91 -0.67 4.13 9.94
N ASP A 92 -0.40 5.01 10.90
CA ASP A 92 0.15 4.59 12.19
C ASP A 92 -0.93 3.86 12.99
N MET A 93 -1.03 2.56 12.75
CA MET A 93 -1.89 1.67 13.52
C MET A 93 -1.17 1.35 14.82
N ASN A 94 -1.29 2.24 15.80
CA ASN A 94 -0.91 1.94 17.18
C ASN A 94 -1.71 0.71 17.62
N GLY A 95 -1.06 -0.45 17.59
CA GLY A 95 -1.67 -1.74 17.88
C GLY A 95 -2.34 -1.68 19.24
N GLY A 96 -3.67 -1.74 19.26
CA GLY A 96 -4.36 -2.22 20.45
C GLY A 96 -3.70 -3.54 20.82
N SER A 97 -3.16 -3.59 22.04
CA SER A 97 -2.51 -4.74 22.64
C SER A 97 -3.14 -6.07 22.21
N HIS A 98 -2.32 -7.03 21.79
CA HIS A 98 -2.65 -8.43 21.58
C HIS A 98 -3.73 -8.94 22.55
N HIS A 99 -4.98 -8.97 22.11
CA HIS A 99 -6.08 -9.68 22.74
C HIS A 99 -6.75 -10.58 21.70
N SER A 100 -5.92 -11.36 21.00
CA SER A 100 -6.37 -12.37 20.04
C SER A 100 -5.71 -13.73 20.30
N SER A 101 -5.26 -13.99 21.53
CA SER A 101 -4.94 -15.33 22.00
C SER A 101 -5.87 -15.69 23.16
N GLU A 102 -7.15 -15.91 22.86
CA GLU A 102 -8.07 -16.70 23.67
C GLU A 102 -9.41 -16.77 22.91
N LEU A 103 -9.53 -17.79 22.06
CA LEU A 103 -10.77 -18.42 21.62
C LEU A 103 -10.44 -19.85 21.13
#